data_AF-A0AAU7MBR6-F1
#
_entry.id   AF-A0AAU7MBR6-F1
#
_cell.length_a   1.000
_cell.length_b   1.000
_cell.length_c   1.000
_cell.angle_alpha   90.00
_cell.angle_beta   90.00
_cell.angle_gamma   90.00
#
_symmetry.space_group_name_H-M   'P 1'
#
loop_
_entity.id
_entity.type
_entity.pdbx_description
1 polymer ?
#
loop_
_entity_poly.entity_id
_entity_poly.type
_entity_poly.pdbx_seq_one_letter_code
_entity_poly.pdbx_strand_id
1 'polypeptide(L)'
;MHLPTPRASDAHGAGHHGDGGPDLRTTIAHLTLGVVDDATWGAYAPAIARWELLTGRPAPAPTQPGQHGKSVLAPPFVEWLLGLPAYWVTDPTLALPRTGALRVLGNGVVPAQAAAALNLLLNRHR
;
A
#
# COMPACT_ATOMS: atom_id res chain seq x y z
N MET A 1 18.70 -10.70 24.39
CA MET A 1 18.88 -10.61 22.92
C MET A 1 18.28 -9.29 22.48
N HIS A 2 19.12 -8.27 22.28
CA HIS A 2 18.69 -6.88 22.08
C HIS A 2 18.49 -6.65 20.59
N LEU A 3 17.25 -6.71 20.10
CA LEU A 3 16.96 -6.42 18.69
C LEU A 3 16.85 -4.90 18.52
N PRO A 4 17.74 -4.24 17.76
CA PRO A 4 17.63 -2.81 17.51
C PRO A 4 16.39 -2.56 16.63
N THR A 5 15.65 -1.51 16.95
CA THR A 5 14.55 -1.00 16.11
C THR A 5 15.08 -0.60 14.73
N PRO A 6 14.46 -1.03 13.62
CA PRO A 6 14.77 -0.50 12.31
C PRO A 6 14.54 1.02 12.30
N ARG A 7 15.54 1.79 11.85
CA ARG A 7 15.41 3.23 11.59
C ARG A 7 15.10 3.43 10.11
N ALA A 8 14.31 4.45 9.82
CA ALA A 8 13.86 4.86 8.49
C ALA A 8 14.97 5.35 7.51
N SER A 9 16.23 5.01 7.74
CA SER A 9 17.39 5.41 6.91
C SER A 9 17.74 4.42 5.79
N ASP A 10 17.06 3.28 5.68
CA ASP A 10 17.34 2.28 4.63
C ASP A 10 16.78 2.67 3.25
N ALA A 11 16.33 3.92 3.10
CA ALA A 11 15.72 4.46 1.89
C ALA A 11 16.73 4.88 0.80
N HIS A 12 17.99 4.44 0.84
CA HIS A 12 18.99 4.80 -0.17
C HIS A 12 19.73 3.57 -0.72
N GLY A 13 19.27 3.09 -1.87
CA GLY A 13 20.13 2.41 -2.85
C GLY A 13 20.08 0.89 -2.87
N ALA A 14 20.39 0.36 -4.05
CA ALA A 14 20.21 -1.03 -4.47
C ALA A 14 21.00 -2.03 -3.62
N GLY A 15 20.30 -2.74 -2.74
CA GLY A 15 20.80 -3.93 -2.05
C GLY A 15 19.85 -5.09 -2.30
N HIS A 16 20.40 -6.23 -2.73
CA HIS A 16 19.66 -7.48 -2.96
C HIS A 16 18.97 -7.93 -1.66
N HIS A 17 17.64 -7.94 -1.66
CA HIS A 17 16.82 -8.51 -0.59
C HIS A 17 16.22 -9.83 -1.08
N GLY A 18 16.33 -10.88 -0.25
CA GLY A 18 15.96 -12.24 -0.61
C GLY A 18 14.47 -12.37 -0.96
N ASP A 19 14.22 -13.04 -2.08
CA ASP A 19 13.04 -13.75 -2.62
C ASP A 19 11.61 -13.20 -2.40
N GLY A 20 11.46 -12.09 -1.68
CA GLY A 20 10.25 -11.31 -1.60
C GLY A 20 10.03 -10.67 -2.96
N GLY A 21 8.93 -11.04 -3.60
CA GLY A 21 8.52 -10.50 -4.89
C GLY A 21 8.60 -8.97 -4.98
N PRO A 22 8.55 -8.42 -6.19
CA PRO A 22 8.90 -7.04 -6.47
C PRO A 22 8.25 -6.05 -5.49
N ASP A 23 9.05 -5.12 -4.93
CA ASP A 23 8.57 -3.99 -4.14
C ASP A 23 7.37 -3.32 -4.82
N LEU A 24 6.46 -2.70 -4.05
CA LEU A 24 5.27 -2.04 -4.59
C LEU A 24 5.63 -1.09 -5.74
N ARG A 25 6.76 -0.38 -5.65
CA ARG A 25 7.24 0.49 -6.73
C ARG A 25 7.64 -0.28 -7.98
N THR A 26 8.26 -1.45 -7.83
CA THR A 26 8.65 -2.34 -8.93
C THR A 26 7.42 -3.00 -9.55
N THR A 27 6.49 -3.50 -8.74
CA THR A 27 5.20 -4.05 -9.21
C THR A 27 4.41 -2.99 -9.98
N ILE A 28 4.38 -1.74 -9.48
CA ILE A 28 3.72 -0.62 -10.17
C ILE A 28 4.51 -0.18 -11.42
N ALA A 29 5.84 -0.22 -11.41
CA ALA A 29 6.64 0.08 -12.60
C ALA A 29 6.39 -0.93 -13.73
N HIS A 30 6.21 -2.22 -13.39
CA HIS A 30 5.79 -3.25 -14.34
C HIS A 30 4.40 -2.98 -14.93
N LEU A 31 3.47 -2.40 -14.16
CA LEU A 31 2.16 -1.96 -14.67
C LEU A 31 2.25 -0.76 -15.63
N THR A 32 3.30 0.06 -15.55
CA THR A 32 3.48 1.25 -16.40
C THR A 32 4.19 1.02 -17.74
N LEU A 33 4.73 -0.18 -17.99
CA LEU A 33 5.45 -0.51 -19.24
C LEU A 33 4.58 -1.22 -20.32
N GLY A 34 3.27 -1.32 -20.09
CA GLY A 34 2.28 -1.59 -21.14
C GLY A 34 2.03 -3.07 -21.45
N VAL A 35 1.04 -3.66 -20.78
CA VAL A 35 0.00 -4.54 -21.33
C VAL A 35 -1.18 -4.45 -20.37
N VAL A 36 -2.34 -4.00 -20.85
CA VAL A 36 -3.57 -3.78 -20.08
C VAL A 36 -4.71 -4.53 -20.81
N ASP A 37 -4.82 -5.85 -20.61
CA ASP A 37 -6.07 -6.66 -20.58
C ASP A 37 -5.74 -8.06 -20.01
N ASP A 38 -6.56 -8.65 -19.12
CA ASP A 38 -6.10 -9.24 -17.82
C ASP A 38 -5.75 -8.10 -16.82
N ALA A 39 -6.64 -7.12 -16.73
CA ALA A 39 -6.42 -5.85 -17.41
C ALA A 39 -5.75 -4.73 -16.66
N THR A 40 -6.06 -4.59 -15.38
CA THR A 40 -5.43 -3.56 -14.54
C THR A 40 -4.54 -4.21 -13.49
N TRP A 41 -4.80 -5.50 -13.19
CA TRP A 41 -4.28 -6.18 -12.02
C TRP A 41 -3.49 -7.47 -12.34
N GLY A 42 -3.60 -8.01 -13.56
CA GLY A 42 -2.92 -9.25 -13.97
C GLY A 42 -3.13 -10.38 -12.96
N ALA A 43 -2.03 -11.04 -12.58
CA ALA A 43 -2.01 -12.11 -11.58
C ALA A 43 -2.58 -11.72 -10.20
N TYR A 44 -2.72 -10.42 -9.89
CA TYR A 44 -3.28 -9.94 -8.63
C TYR A 44 -4.81 -9.84 -8.61
N ALA A 45 -5.50 -10.03 -9.75
CA ALA A 45 -6.96 -9.92 -9.82
C ALA A 45 -7.70 -10.75 -8.74
N PRO A 46 -7.33 -12.01 -8.44
CA PRO A 46 -7.98 -12.77 -7.37
C PRO A 46 -7.73 -12.22 -5.96
N ALA A 47 -6.60 -11.54 -5.73
CA ALA A 47 -6.30 -10.89 -4.46
C ALA A 47 -7.09 -9.58 -4.32
N ILE A 48 -7.17 -8.79 -5.39
CA ILE A 48 -7.97 -7.56 -5.45
C ILE A 48 -9.44 -7.89 -5.18
N ALA A 49 -10.03 -8.86 -5.87
CA ALA A 49 -11.44 -9.25 -5.67
C ALA A 49 -11.74 -9.68 -4.22
N ARG A 50 -10.84 -10.44 -3.59
CA ARG A 50 -10.97 -10.81 -2.17
C ARG A 50 -10.89 -9.60 -1.27
N TRP A 51 -10.01 -8.65 -1.56
CA TRP A 51 -9.86 -7.44 -0.76
C TRP A 51 -11.04 -6.47 -0.94
N GLU A 52 -11.62 -6.37 -2.14
CA GLU A 52 -12.86 -5.63 -2.40
C GLU A 52 -14.01 -6.19 -1.57
N LEU A 53 -14.14 -7.52 -1.49
CA LEU A 53 -15.13 -8.19 -0.64
C LEU A 53 -14.92 -7.85 0.85
N LEU A 54 -13.68 -7.92 1.34
CA LEU A 54 -13.34 -7.67 2.75
C LEU A 54 -13.49 -6.20 3.15
N THR A 55 -13.13 -5.28 2.26
CA THR A 55 -13.24 -3.83 2.51
C THR A 55 -14.62 -3.26 2.20
N GLY A 56 -15.48 -4.02 1.50
CA GLY A 56 -16.83 -3.61 1.12
C GLY A 56 -16.87 -2.49 0.08
N ARG A 57 -15.76 -2.26 -0.65
CA ARG A 57 -15.66 -1.18 -1.65
C ARG A 57 -14.72 -1.57 -2.80
N PRO A 58 -15.01 -1.13 -4.05
CA PRO A 58 -14.18 -1.45 -5.20
C PRO A 58 -12.78 -0.85 -5.08
N ALA A 59 -11.81 -1.48 -5.73
CA ALA A 59 -10.44 -1.03 -5.77
C ALA A 59 -10.34 0.31 -6.54
N PRO A 60 -9.77 1.36 -5.93
CA PRO A 60 -9.46 2.59 -6.66
C PRO A 60 -8.42 2.32 -7.75
N ALA A 61 -8.36 3.21 -8.76
CA ALA A 61 -7.31 3.14 -9.77
C ALA A 61 -5.91 3.14 -9.11
N PRO A 62 -5.00 2.21 -9.45
CA PRO A 62 -3.71 2.06 -8.77
C PRO A 62 -2.78 3.24 -9.03
N THR A 63 -2.99 3.93 -10.15
CA THR A 63 -2.18 5.06 -10.57
C THR A 63 -3.06 6.23 -10.99
N GLN A 64 -2.47 7.42 -10.94
CA GLN A 64 -3.03 8.67 -11.42
C GLN A 64 -1.99 9.38 -12.29
N PRO A 65 -2.39 10.31 -13.18
CA PRO A 65 -1.45 11.14 -13.90
C PRO A 65 -0.55 11.96 -12.95
N GLY A 66 0.76 11.89 -13.16
CA GLY A 66 1.74 12.73 -12.49
C GLY A 66 1.93 14.08 -13.19
N GLN A 67 2.67 14.99 -12.55
CA GLN A 67 2.93 16.34 -13.09
C GLN A 67 3.57 16.34 -14.50
N HIS A 68 4.34 15.30 -14.83
CA HIS A 68 5.00 15.14 -16.12
C HIS A 68 4.28 14.13 -17.04
N GLY A 69 2.98 13.88 -16.82
CA GLY A 69 2.17 12.95 -17.62
C GLY A 69 2.43 11.46 -17.37
N LYS A 70 3.49 11.10 -16.64
CA LYS A 70 3.76 9.71 -16.24
C LYS A 70 2.76 9.23 -15.20
N SER A 71 2.31 7.98 -15.30
CA SER A 71 1.49 7.33 -14.27
C SER A 71 2.27 7.22 -12.95
N VAL A 72 1.66 7.67 -11.87
CA VAL A 72 2.24 7.61 -10.51
C VAL A 72 1.25 6.99 -9.54
N LEU A 73 1.74 6.33 -8.49
CA LEU A 73 0.89 5.70 -7.47
C LEU A 73 -0.15 6.66 -6.91
N ALA A 74 -1.42 6.24 -6.89
CA ALA A 74 -2.54 7.00 -6.38
C ALA A 74 -2.68 6.80 -4.85
N PRO A 75 -2.64 7.86 -4.03
CA PRO A 75 -2.86 7.72 -2.58
C PRO A 75 -4.18 7.01 -2.19
N PRO A 76 -5.33 7.23 -2.87
CA PRO A 76 -6.57 6.52 -2.53
C PRO A 76 -6.45 5.00 -2.65
N PHE A 77 -5.67 4.52 -3.62
CA PHE A 77 -5.42 3.08 -3.77
C PHE A 77 -4.60 2.54 -2.59
N VAL A 78 -3.59 3.26 -2.11
CA VAL A 78 -2.79 2.83 -0.95
C VAL A 78 -3.63 2.87 0.33
N GLU A 79 -4.46 3.89 0.51
CA GLU A 79 -5.42 3.96 1.62
C GLU A 79 -6.38 2.77 1.64
N TRP A 80 -6.90 2.39 0.46
CA TRP A 80 -7.72 1.20 0.28
C TRP A 80 -6.94 -0.09 0.56
N LEU A 81 -5.71 -0.20 0.08
CA LEU A 81 -4.84 -1.36 0.28
C LEU A 81 -4.55 -1.60 1.77
N LEU A 82 -4.43 -0.54 2.57
CA LEU A 82 -4.28 -0.64 4.03
C LEU A 82 -5.59 -1.03 4.73
N GLY A 83 -6.73 -1.04 4.05
CA GLY A 83 -8.04 -1.34 4.63
C GLY A 83 -8.58 -0.21 5.51
N LEU A 84 -8.09 1.02 5.32
CA LEU A 84 -8.62 2.20 6.00
C LEU A 84 -10.02 2.54 5.46
N PRO A 85 -10.84 3.33 6.17
CA PRO A 85 -12.05 3.92 5.61
C PRO A 85 -11.72 4.83 4.41
N ALA A 86 -12.70 5.05 3.53
CA ALA A 86 -12.55 6.02 2.44
C ALA A 86 -12.31 7.43 2.98
N TYR A 87 -11.39 8.16 2.35
CA TYR A 87 -11.02 9.53 2.70
C TYR A 87 -10.36 9.66 4.08
N TRP A 88 -9.78 8.59 4.63
CA TRP A 88 -9.12 8.67 5.94
C TRP A 88 -7.87 9.57 5.93
N VAL A 89 -7.03 9.45 4.91
CA VAL A 89 -5.84 10.29 4.67
C VAL A 89 -6.03 11.15 3.41
N THR A 90 -6.89 10.71 2.51
CA THR A 90 -7.08 11.29 1.19
C THR A 90 -8.27 12.24 1.08
N ASP A 91 -8.87 12.64 2.21
CA ASP A 91 -9.91 13.68 2.23
C ASP A 91 -9.39 15.01 1.63
N PRO A 92 -10.06 15.57 0.61
CA PRO A 92 -9.68 16.86 0.03
C PRO A 92 -9.62 18.03 1.03
N THR A 93 -10.41 17.98 2.12
CA THR A 93 -10.43 19.03 3.16
C THR A 93 -9.16 19.10 3.99
N LEU A 94 -8.36 18.01 4.03
CA LEU A 94 -7.05 18.00 4.69
C LEU A 94 -5.99 18.79 3.93
N ALA A 95 -6.26 19.14 2.66
CA ALA A 95 -5.33 19.83 1.76
C ALA A 95 -3.92 19.20 1.73
N LEU A 96 -3.83 17.88 1.94
CA LEU A 96 -2.57 17.17 2.04
C LEU A 96 -2.00 16.90 0.63
N PRO A 97 -0.78 17.35 0.31
CA PRO A 97 -0.19 17.07 -1.00
C PRO A 97 0.04 15.56 -1.16
N ARG A 98 0.00 15.07 -2.41
CA ARG A 98 0.18 13.63 -2.75
C ARG A 98 1.37 12.98 -2.04
N THR A 99 2.52 13.66 -2.01
CA THR A 99 3.73 13.15 -1.35
C THR A 99 3.56 13.04 0.17
N GLY A 100 2.84 13.99 0.78
CA GLY A 100 2.45 13.94 2.19
C GLY A 100 1.52 12.77 2.48
N ALA A 101 0.47 12.58 1.67
CA ALA A 101 -0.46 11.46 1.81
C ALA A 101 0.26 10.11 1.70
N LEU A 102 1.13 9.93 0.70
CA LEU A 102 1.90 8.69 0.55
C LEU A 102 2.91 8.49 1.69
N ARG A 103 3.46 9.56 2.27
CA ARG A 103 4.33 9.45 3.45
C ARG A 103 3.55 8.98 4.66
N VAL A 104 2.36 9.54 4.91
CA VAL A 104 1.49 9.10 6.02
C VAL A 104 1.09 7.65 5.83
N LEU A 105 0.56 7.30 4.64
CA LEU A 105 0.13 5.94 4.32
C LEU A 105 1.29 4.94 4.37
N GLY A 106 2.46 5.29 3.83
CA GLY A 106 3.64 4.43 3.82
C GLY A 106 4.25 4.19 5.21
N ASN A 107 3.96 5.03 6.20
CA ASN A 107 4.33 4.80 7.61
C ASN A 107 3.17 4.20 8.44
N GLY A 108 2.02 3.94 7.81
CA GLY A 108 0.88 3.31 8.44
C GLY A 108 1.01 1.80 8.54
N VAL A 109 -0.03 1.15 9.06
CA VAL A 109 -0.15 -0.31 9.17
C VAL A 109 -1.51 -0.74 8.65
N VAL A 110 -1.66 -2.03 8.31
CA VAL A 110 -2.98 -2.62 8.05
C VAL A 110 -3.70 -2.79 9.39
N PRO A 111 -4.79 -2.06 9.69
CA PRO A 111 -5.41 -2.07 11.02
C PRO A 111 -5.88 -3.44 11.47
N ALA A 112 -6.37 -4.27 10.54
CA ALA A 112 -6.78 -5.64 10.84
C ALA A 112 -5.61 -6.51 11.33
N GLN A 113 -4.42 -6.36 10.74
CA GLN A 113 -3.22 -7.07 11.17
C GLN A 113 -2.71 -6.55 12.52
N ALA A 114 -2.75 -5.23 12.72
CA ALA A 114 -2.37 -4.62 14.00
C ALA A 114 -3.30 -5.08 15.14
N ALA A 115 -4.61 -5.10 14.91
CA ALA A 115 -5.60 -5.61 15.87
C ALA A 115 -5.38 -7.09 16.17
N ALA A 116 -5.12 -7.92 15.15
CA ALA A 116 -4.80 -9.33 15.35
C ALA A 116 -3.54 -9.52 16.20
N ALA A 117 -2.47 -8.76 15.93
CA ALA A 117 -1.24 -8.81 16.72
C ALA A 117 -1.46 -8.40 18.18
N LEU A 118 -2.21 -7.31 18.41
CA LEU A 118 -2.57 -6.88 19.76
C LEU A 118 -3.41 -7.94 20.48
N ASN A 119 -4.38 -8.54 19.81
CA ASN A 119 -5.18 -9.64 20.37
C ASN A 119 -4.30 -10.84 20.74
N LEU A 120 -3.31 -11.19 19.93
CA LEU A 120 -2.38 -12.27 20.24
C LEU A 120 -1.50 -11.95 21.46
N LEU A 121 -1.08 -10.71 21.63
CA LEU A 121 -0.27 -10.29 22.77
C LEU A 121 -1.09 -10.20 24.07
N LEU A 122 -2.29 -9.64 23.99
CA LEU A 122 -3.16 -9.43 25.16
C LEU A 122 -3.85 -10.72 25.62
N ASN A 123 -4.19 -11.63 24.71
CA ASN A 123 -4.88 -12.87 25.04
C ASN A 123 -3.94 -14.07 25.24
N ARG A 124 -2.61 -13.92 25.08
CA ARG A 124 -1.63 -15.00 25.35
C ARG A 124 -1.40 -15.29 26.83
N HIS A 125 -1.91 -14.45 27.72
CA HIS A 125 -1.72 -14.54 29.17
C HIS A 125 -2.99 -14.95 29.93
N ARG A 126 -3.99 -15.50 29.24
CA ARG A 126 -5.13 -16.21 29.84
C ARG A 126 -4.99 -17.70 29.58
#